data_AF-A0A8T2BEN5-F1
#
_entry.id   AF-A0A8T2BEN5-F1
#
_cell.length_a   1.000
_cell.length_b   1.000
_cell.length_c   1.000
_cell.angle_alpha   90.00
_cell.angle_beta   90.00
_cell.angle_gamma   90.00
#
_symmetry.space_group_name_H-M   'P 1'
#
loop_
_entity.id
_entity.type
_entity.pdbx_description
1 polymer ?
#
loop_
_entity_poly.entity_id
_entity_poly.type
_entity_poly.pdbx_seq_one_letter_code
_entity_poly.pdbx_strand_id
1 'polypeptide(L)'
;MNEQSMKQLIKILEMEKLSDYTCNPEYMKKDWSLKTATQASFLHAVLHDKENPEYFELDGFGNVQISHLRKYQAHLLEHACTMKLRILSYWPFVLQRLVDNLGMHLNLSVRYLVNTKFKSEIVAKMLAPRGGGVVERMLLGIGDQDEEQFPALEGV
;
A
#
# COMPACT_ATOMS: atom_id res chain seq x y z
N MET A 1 -0.78 -15.78 -9.84
CA MET A 1 -0.13 -14.86 -8.89
C MET A 1 -1.05 -13.69 -8.54
N ASN A 2 -1.61 -12.96 -9.53
CA ASN A 2 -2.51 -11.83 -9.28
C ASN A 2 -3.73 -12.15 -8.40
N GLU A 3 -4.45 -13.25 -8.64
CA GLU A 3 -5.63 -13.58 -7.82
C GLU A 3 -5.31 -13.85 -6.35
N GLN A 4 -4.20 -14.52 -6.05
CA GLN A 4 -3.76 -14.76 -4.67
C GLN A 4 -3.36 -13.45 -3.99
N SER A 5 -2.65 -12.57 -4.69
CA SER A 5 -2.33 -11.23 -4.20
C SER A 5 -3.60 -10.41 -3.89
N MET A 6 -4.61 -10.48 -4.76
CA MET A 6 -5.88 -9.77 -4.54
C MET A 6 -6.65 -10.32 -3.34
N LYS A 7 -6.71 -11.64 -3.16
CA LYS A 7 -7.34 -12.27 -1.99
C LYS A 7 -6.66 -11.85 -0.68
N GLN A 8 -5.32 -11.76 -0.68
CA GLN A 8 -4.57 -11.31 0.48
C GLN A 8 -4.85 -9.84 0.81
N LEU A 9 -4.94 -8.97 -0.19
CA LEU A 9 -5.31 -7.57 -0.02
C LEU A 9 -6.72 -7.41 0.58
N ILE A 10 -7.71 -8.13 0.03
CA ILE A 10 -9.09 -8.11 0.55
C ILE A 10 -9.11 -8.52 2.02
N LYS A 11 -8.40 -9.59 2.39
CA LYS A 11 -8.30 -10.04 3.78
C LYS A 11 -7.72 -8.96 4.70
N ILE A 12 -6.67 -8.25 4.27
CA ILE A 12 -6.08 -7.17 5.07
C ILE A 12 -7.07 -6.01 5.25
N LEU A 13 -7.78 -5.62 4.19
CA LEU A 13 -8.80 -4.58 4.25
C LEU A 13 -9.96 -4.96 5.19
N GLU A 14 -10.40 -6.21 5.15
CA GLU A 14 -11.43 -6.72 6.07
C GLU A 14 -10.96 -6.70 7.53
N MET A 15 -9.71 -7.09 7.79
CA MET A 15 -9.13 -7.00 9.14
C MET A 15 -9.03 -5.55 9.61
N GLU A 16 -8.61 -4.62 8.76
CA GLU A 16 -8.50 -3.21 9.12
C GLU A 16 -9.88 -2.58 9.39
N LYS A 17 -10.91 -2.96 8.60
CA LYS A 17 -12.28 -2.48 8.78
C LYS A 17 -12.90 -2.90 10.12
N LEU A 18 -12.51 -4.06 10.64
CA LEU A 18 -13.02 -4.59 11.90
C LEU A 18 -12.24 -4.09 13.12
N SER A 19 -11.08 -3.45 12.92
CA SER A 19 -10.18 -3.10 14.01
C SER A 19 -10.20 -1.59 14.31
N ASP A 20 -10.49 -1.25 15.57
CA ASP A 20 -9.98 -0.03 16.22
C ASP A 20 -8.62 -0.31 16.89
N TYR A 21 -7.88 -1.33 16.44
CA TYR A 21 -6.72 -1.84 17.15
C TYR A 21 -5.49 -0.93 16.98
N THR A 22 -5.06 -0.33 18.09
CA THR A 22 -3.90 0.56 18.16
C THR A 22 -2.92 0.11 19.24
N CYS A 23 -2.22 -1.02 19.04
CA CYS A 23 -1.01 -1.31 19.82
C CYS A 23 0.23 -0.57 19.29
N ASN A 24 0.04 0.41 18.40
CA ASN A 24 1.12 1.29 17.97
C ASN A 24 1.35 2.36 19.05
N PRO A 25 2.50 2.34 19.76
CA PRO A 25 2.77 3.32 20.81
C PRO A 25 2.88 4.76 20.28
N GLU A 26 3.21 4.94 18.99
CA GLU A 26 3.28 6.28 18.37
C GLU A 26 1.89 6.91 18.20
N TYR A 27 0.85 6.10 17.94
CA TYR A 27 -0.54 6.56 17.84
C TYR A 27 -0.99 7.24 19.15
N MET A 28 -0.71 6.62 20.29
CA MET A 28 -1.05 7.16 21.61
C MET A 28 -0.17 8.34 22.03
N LYS A 29 1.13 8.29 21.73
CA LYS A 29 2.11 9.26 22.27
C LYS A 29 2.18 10.57 21.49
N LYS A 30 2.16 10.52 20.15
CA LYS A 30 2.37 11.69 19.29
C LYS A 30 1.09 12.22 18.68
N ASP A 31 0.30 11.35 18.06
CA ASP A 31 -0.81 11.81 17.22
C ASP A 31 -2.06 12.12 18.04
N TRP A 32 -2.41 11.26 19.02
CA TRP A 32 -3.59 11.47 19.84
C TRP A 32 -3.45 12.65 20.81
N SER A 33 -2.30 12.77 21.49
CA SER A 33 -2.04 13.84 22.47
C SER A 33 -2.04 15.22 21.82
N LEU A 34 -1.36 15.38 20.69
CA LEU A 34 -1.32 16.62 19.90
C LEU A 34 -2.73 17.01 19.44
N LYS A 35 -3.47 16.07 18.86
CA LYS A 35 -4.81 16.33 18.32
C LYS A 35 -5.85 16.61 19.40
N THR A 36 -5.71 16.01 20.58
CA THR A 36 -6.55 16.35 21.74
C THR A 36 -6.31 17.79 22.20
N ALA A 37 -5.06 18.28 22.16
CA ALA A 37 -4.77 19.68 22.45
C ALA A 37 -5.43 20.61 21.41
N THR A 38 -5.36 20.26 20.13
CA THR A 38 -6.03 21.00 19.05
C THR A 38 -7.55 20.99 19.17
N GLN A 39 -8.15 19.88 19.65
CA GLN A 39 -9.58 19.77 19.88
C GLN A 39 -10.10 20.83 20.86
N ALA A 40 -9.39 21.05 21.97
CA ALA A 40 -9.79 22.01 22.98
C ALA A 40 -9.80 23.45 22.42
N SER A 41 -8.76 23.83 21.68
CA SER A 41 -8.67 25.13 21.01
C SER A 41 -9.78 25.31 19.96
N PHE A 42 -10.07 24.27 19.18
CA PHE A 42 -11.14 24.28 18.19
C PHE A 42 -12.52 24.50 18.83
N LEU A 43 -12.84 23.75 19.90
CA LEU A 43 -14.12 23.89 20.59
C LEU A 43 -14.26 25.28 21.23
N HIS A 44 -13.18 25.82 21.79
CA HIS A 44 -13.17 27.19 22.30
C HIS A 44 -13.47 28.23 21.21
N ALA A 45 -12.80 28.12 20.05
CA ALA A 45 -13.02 29.02 18.91
C ALA A 45 -14.46 28.99 18.37
N VAL A 46 -15.12 27.83 18.45
CA VAL A 46 -16.51 27.67 18.02
C VAL A 46 -17.50 28.21 19.06
N LEU A 47 -17.32 27.89 20.35
CA LEU A 47 -18.35 28.04 21.39
C LEU A 47 -18.16 29.23 22.33
N HIS A 48 -16.93 29.66 22.56
CA HIS A 48 -16.59 30.58 23.65
C HIS A 48 -15.87 31.85 23.20
N ASP A 49 -15.36 31.85 21.97
CA ASP A 49 -14.62 32.99 21.43
C ASP A 49 -15.53 34.17 21.11
N LYS A 50 -15.22 35.32 21.74
CA LYS A 50 -15.97 36.58 21.60
C LYS A 50 -15.70 37.27 20.27
N GLU A 51 -14.55 37.03 19.64
CA GLU A 51 -14.21 37.59 18.33
C GLU A 51 -15.03 36.92 17.22
N ASN A 52 -15.66 35.79 17.53
CA ASN A 52 -16.58 35.07 16.66
C ASN A 52 -15.94 34.72 15.29
N PRO A 53 -14.70 34.19 15.25
CA PRO A 53 -13.91 34.05 14.03
C PRO A 53 -14.63 33.21 12.97
N GLU A 54 -14.55 33.60 11.70
CA GLU A 54 -15.18 32.82 10.63
C GLU A 54 -14.38 31.55 10.30
N TYR A 55 -13.06 31.62 10.45
CA TYR A 55 -12.11 30.56 10.11
C TYR A 55 -11.24 30.20 11.31
N PHE A 56 -10.78 28.95 11.33
CA PHE A 56 -9.84 28.42 12.32
C PHE A 56 -8.73 27.64 11.62
N GLU A 57 -7.48 27.95 11.95
CA GLU A 57 -6.34 27.23 11.41
C GLU A 57 -6.17 25.90 12.14
N LEU A 58 -6.34 24.81 11.40
CA LEU A 58 -6.25 23.46 11.93
C LEU A 58 -5.07 22.73 11.28
N ASP A 59 -4.14 22.23 12.11
CA ASP A 59 -2.96 21.53 11.63
C ASP A 59 -3.35 20.30 10.78
N GLY A 60 -2.74 20.18 9.60
CA GLY A 60 -3.08 19.19 8.58
C GLY A 60 -4.33 19.49 7.73
N PHE A 61 -5.11 20.54 8.03
CA PHE A 61 -6.31 20.95 7.28
C PHE A 61 -6.25 22.37 6.72
N GLY A 62 -5.38 23.22 7.26
CA GLY A 62 -5.33 24.65 6.96
C GLY A 62 -6.53 25.38 7.57
N ASN A 63 -6.94 26.48 6.93
CA ASN A 63 -8.05 27.31 7.41
C ASN A 63 -9.40 26.65 7.14
N VAL A 64 -10.08 26.23 8.20
CA VAL A 64 -11.40 25.61 8.16
C VAL A 64 -12.44 26.65 8.57
N GLN A 65 -13.51 26.79 7.79
CA GLN A 65 -14.64 27.64 8.18
C GLN A 65 -15.37 27.02 9.37
N ILE A 66 -15.59 27.79 10.44
CA ILE A 66 -16.21 27.28 11.68
C ILE A 66 -17.50 28.01 12.06
N SER A 67 -17.82 29.13 11.41
CA SER A 67 -19.03 29.93 11.67
C SER A 67 -20.31 29.10 11.59
N HIS A 68 -20.40 28.21 10.61
CA HIS A 68 -21.57 27.35 10.38
C HIS A 68 -21.78 26.26 11.44
N LEU A 69 -20.79 26.02 12.31
CA LEU A 69 -20.84 24.98 13.35
C LEU A 69 -21.54 25.44 14.63
N ARG A 70 -21.68 26.76 14.82
CA ARG A 70 -22.27 27.37 16.03
C ARG A 70 -23.75 27.05 16.24
N LYS A 71 -24.43 26.57 15.20
CA LYS A 71 -25.83 26.11 15.28
C LYS A 71 -25.99 24.75 15.97
N TYR A 72 -24.90 24.02 16.18
CA TYR A 72 -24.94 22.69 16.80
C TYR A 72 -24.65 22.77 18.30
N GLN A 73 -25.17 21.80 19.05
CA GLN A 73 -24.95 21.70 20.49
C GLN A 73 -23.50 21.30 20.80
N ALA A 74 -22.96 21.81 21.91
CA ALA A 74 -21.56 21.58 22.31
C ALA A 74 -21.18 20.10 22.37
N HIS A 75 -22.03 19.26 22.95
CA HIS A 75 -21.78 17.81 23.09
C HIS A 75 -21.66 17.11 21.72
N LEU A 76 -22.44 17.55 20.72
CA LEU A 76 -22.42 16.97 19.38
C LEU A 76 -21.15 17.38 18.64
N LEU A 77 -20.73 18.64 18.80
CA LEU A 77 -19.47 19.15 18.25
C LEU A 77 -18.26 18.45 18.84
N GLU A 78 -18.25 18.25 20.16
CA GLU A 78 -17.20 17.51 20.85
C GLU A 78 -17.09 16.08 20.31
N HIS A 79 -18.22 15.37 20.24
CA HIS A 79 -18.24 13.99 19.76
C HIS A 79 -17.79 13.89 18.29
N ALA A 80 -18.32 14.75 17.41
CA ALA A 80 -17.94 14.77 16.00
C ALA A 80 -16.47 15.13 15.79
N CYS A 81 -15.94 16.09 16.57
CA CYS A 81 -14.54 16.46 16.54
C CYS A 81 -13.65 15.31 16.99
N THR A 82 -13.98 14.66 18.12
CA THR A 82 -13.27 13.47 18.60
C THR A 82 -13.27 12.35 17.56
N MET A 83 -14.41 12.04 16.93
CA MET A 83 -14.48 11.03 15.87
C MET A 83 -13.57 11.39 14.69
N LYS A 84 -13.63 12.63 14.21
CA LYS A 84 -12.79 13.09 13.11
C LYS A 84 -11.31 12.97 13.44
N LEU A 85 -10.90 13.41 14.63
CA LEU A 85 -9.49 13.34 15.04
C LEU A 85 -9.00 11.91 15.19
N ARG A 86 -9.81 10.98 15.71
CA ARG A 86 -9.45 9.54 15.76
C ARG A 86 -9.20 8.96 14.39
N ILE A 87 -10.09 9.20 13.44
CA ILE A 87 -9.93 8.73 12.05
C ILE A 87 -8.61 9.26 11.48
N LEU A 88 -8.31 10.53 11.72
CA LEU A 88 -7.11 11.17 11.19
C LEU A 88 -5.83 10.73 11.88
N SER A 89 -5.87 10.41 13.16
CA SER A 89 -4.74 9.79 13.86
C SER A 89 -4.50 8.39 13.34
N TYR A 90 -5.55 7.66 12.99
CA TYR A 90 -5.44 6.25 12.61
C TYR A 90 -5.02 6.05 11.15
N TRP A 91 -5.46 6.94 10.26
CA TRP A 91 -5.27 6.83 8.81
C TRP A 91 -3.80 6.61 8.35
N PRO A 92 -2.79 7.32 8.87
CA PRO A 92 -1.39 7.07 8.48
C PRO A 92 -0.94 5.63 8.76
N PHE A 93 -1.40 5.04 9.87
CA PHE A 93 -1.05 3.67 10.25
C PHE A 93 -1.76 2.62 9.38
N VAL A 94 -3.00 2.89 8.97
CA VAL A 94 -3.71 2.08 7.96
C VAL A 94 -2.89 2.03 6.67
N LEU A 95 -2.49 3.20 6.17
CA LEU A 95 -1.72 3.31 4.93
C LEU A 95 -0.38 2.57 5.04
N GLN A 96 0.34 2.77 6.14
CA GLN A 96 1.62 2.09 6.37
C GLN A 96 1.44 0.57 6.38
N ARG A 97 0.45 0.05 7.11
CA ARG A 97 0.17 -1.39 7.15
C ARG A 97 -0.15 -1.95 5.78
N LEU A 98 -0.93 -1.25 4.96
CA LEU A 98 -1.24 -1.69 3.60
C LEU A 98 0.02 -1.76 2.72
N VAL A 99 0.86 -0.73 2.77
CA VAL A 99 2.10 -0.66 1.99
C VAL A 99 3.08 -1.75 2.44
N ASP A 100 3.30 -1.91 3.74
CA ASP A 100 4.22 -2.91 4.28
C ASP A 100 3.79 -4.34 3.93
N ASN A 101 2.50 -4.65 4.08
CA ASN A 101 1.98 -5.96 3.74
C ASN A 101 2.10 -6.26 2.24
N LEU A 102 1.81 -5.28 1.38
CA LEU A 102 1.91 -5.47 -0.06
C LEU A 102 3.38 -5.67 -0.49
N GLY A 103 4.29 -4.87 0.07
CA GLY A 103 5.73 -5.00 -0.16
C GLY A 103 6.26 -6.37 0.28
N MET A 104 5.90 -6.83 1.48
CA MET A 104 6.28 -8.15 1.99
C MET A 104 5.73 -9.28 1.12
N HIS A 105 4.46 -9.21 0.73
CA HIS A 105 3.83 -10.23 -0.10
C HIS A 105 4.46 -10.33 -1.50
N LEU A 106 4.75 -9.19 -2.12
CA LEU A 106 5.42 -9.14 -3.42
C LEU A 106 6.84 -9.72 -3.33
N ASN A 107 7.61 -9.32 -2.33
CA ASN A 107 8.97 -9.83 -2.11
C ASN A 107 8.98 -11.35 -1.91
N LEU A 108 8.06 -11.87 -1.09
CA LEU A 108 7.90 -13.32 -0.91
C LEU A 108 7.54 -14.02 -2.22
N SER A 109 6.59 -13.46 -2.98
CA SER A 109 6.12 -14.03 -4.24
C SER A 109 7.23 -14.12 -5.28
N VAL A 110 8.02 -13.06 -5.45
CA VAL A 110 9.16 -13.04 -6.37
C VAL A 110 10.21 -14.07 -5.96
N ARG A 111 10.58 -14.11 -4.67
CA ARG A 111 11.55 -15.08 -4.17
C ARG A 111 11.08 -16.52 -4.37
N TYR A 112 9.80 -16.79 -4.14
CA TYR A 112 9.22 -18.11 -4.36
C TYR A 112 9.26 -18.49 -5.85
N LEU A 113 8.84 -17.58 -6.74
CA LEU A 113 8.84 -17.79 -8.18
C LEU A 113 10.25 -18.12 -8.71
N VAL A 114 11.25 -17.35 -8.30
CA VAL A 114 12.65 -17.56 -8.71
C VAL A 114 13.18 -18.89 -8.16
N ASN A 115 12.99 -19.15 -6.86
CA ASN A 115 13.61 -20.31 -6.20
C ASN A 115 12.94 -21.64 -6.52
N THR A 116 11.67 -21.65 -6.88
CA THR A 116 10.95 -22.90 -7.18
C THR A 116 10.76 -23.08 -8.68
N LYS A 117 10.04 -22.16 -9.33
CA LYS A 117 9.66 -22.31 -10.74
C LYS A 117 10.86 -22.13 -11.66
N PHE A 118 11.55 -20.99 -11.59
CA PHE A 118 12.68 -20.73 -12.50
C PHE A 118 13.84 -21.69 -12.28
N LYS A 119 14.25 -21.94 -11.04
CA LYS A 119 15.32 -22.92 -10.77
C LYS A 119 14.98 -24.31 -11.32
N SER A 120 13.76 -24.79 -11.11
CA SER A 120 13.34 -26.10 -11.63
C SER A 120 13.32 -26.14 -13.17
N GLU A 121 12.87 -25.07 -13.83
CA GLU A 121 12.83 -24.99 -15.29
C GLU A 121 14.23 -24.93 -15.91
N ILE A 122 15.14 -24.16 -15.32
CA ILE A 122 16.55 -24.09 -15.75
C ILE A 122 17.19 -25.47 -15.62
N VAL A 123 17.07 -26.12 -14.44
CA VAL A 123 17.62 -27.45 -14.22
C VAL A 123 17.00 -28.48 -15.18
N ALA A 124 15.69 -28.44 -15.40
CA ALA A 124 15.01 -29.31 -16.35
C ALA A 124 15.50 -29.10 -17.79
N LYS A 125 15.70 -27.85 -18.24
CA LYS A 125 16.26 -27.53 -19.56
C LYS A 125 17.71 -27.99 -19.71
N MET A 126 18.52 -27.90 -18.65
CA MET A 126 19.89 -28.40 -18.65
C MET A 126 19.98 -29.94 -18.71
N LEU A 127 19.05 -30.64 -18.06
CA LEU A 127 19.03 -32.10 -17.98
C LEU A 127 18.20 -32.77 -19.10
N ALA A 128 17.55 -31.99 -19.97
CA ALA A 128 16.70 -32.52 -21.03
C ALA A 128 17.54 -33.33 -22.06
N PRO A 129 17.10 -34.53 -22.49
CA PRO A 129 17.85 -35.38 -23.42
C PRO A 129 18.15 -34.75 -24.80
N ARG A 130 17.38 -33.72 -25.20
CA ARG A 130 17.61 -32.91 -26.42
C ARG A 130 18.43 -31.63 -26.17
N GLY A 131 18.78 -31.34 -24.91
CA GLY A 131 19.46 -30.13 -24.45
C GLY A 131 20.98 -30.25 -24.40
N GLY A 132 21.55 -31.42 -24.76
CA GLY A 132 22.98 -31.73 -24.70
C GLY A 132 23.91 -30.87 -25.56
N GLY A 133 23.39 -29.86 -26.26
CA GLY A 133 24.19 -28.86 -26.97
C GLY A 133 23.72 -27.42 -26.76
N VAL A 134 22.61 -27.15 -26.06
CA VAL A 134 22.09 -25.77 -25.91
C VAL A 134 22.96 -24.95 -24.97
N VAL A 135 23.36 -25.54 -23.84
CA VAL A 135 24.27 -24.90 -22.88
C VAL A 135 25.65 -24.70 -23.50
N GLU A 136 26.10 -25.69 -24.29
CA GLU A 136 27.38 -25.66 -24.99
C GLU A 136 27.39 -24.60 -26.10
N ARG A 137 26.31 -24.48 -26.90
CA ARG A 137 26.12 -23.42 -27.91
C ARG A 137 26.04 -22.02 -27.29
N MET A 138 25.37 -21.87 -26.14
CA MET A 138 25.35 -20.60 -25.40
C MET A 138 26.72 -20.21 -24.85
N LEU A 139 27.51 -21.17 -24.33
CA LEU A 139 28.86 -20.91 -23.82
C LEU A 139 29.88 -20.63 -24.93
N LEU A 140 29.69 -21.23 -26.11
CA LEU A 140 30.54 -21.03 -27.29
C LEU A 140 30.14 -19.81 -28.13
N GLY A 141 29.07 -19.10 -27.76
CA GLY A 141 28.58 -17.91 -28.49
C GLY A 141 28.02 -18.23 -29.88
N ILE A 142 27.68 -19.48 -30.15
CA ILE A 142 27.10 -19.92 -31.42
C ILE A 142 25.60 -19.67 -31.34
N GLY A 143 25.17 -18.49 -31.76
CA GLY A 143 23.76 -18.22 -32.02
C GLY A 143 23.24 -19.19 -33.09
N ASP A 144 21.97 -19.60 -32.95
CA ASP A 144 21.31 -20.48 -33.91
C ASP A 144 21.46 -19.88 -35.32
N GLN A 145 22.38 -20.45 -36.10
CA GLN A 145 22.37 -20.27 -37.54
C GLN A 145 21.27 -21.18 -38.05
N ASP A 146 20.19 -20.54 -38.46
CA ASP A 146 19.02 -21.15 -39.05
C ASP A 146 19.43 -22.19 -40.11
N GLU A 147 18.91 -23.41 -39.99
CA GLU A 147 18.64 -24.27 -41.13
C GLU A 147 17.53 -23.58 -41.98
N GLU A 148 17.86 -22.50 -42.67
CA GLU A 148 17.11 -22.07 -43.86
C GLU A 148 17.64 -22.83 -45.07
N GLN A 149 17.22 -24.09 -45.19
CA GLN A 149 17.37 -24.82 -46.45
C GLN A 149 16.22 -24.40 -47.38
N PHE A 150 16.43 -23.29 -48.10
CA PHE A 150 15.60 -22.94 -49.26
C PHE A 150 15.78 -24.02 -50.35
N PRO A 151 14.69 -24.45 -51.03
CA PRO A 151 14.81 -25.37 -52.15
C PRO A 151 15.50 -24.67 -53.31
N ALA A 152 16.64 -25.22 -53.77
CA ALA A 152 17.29 -24.76 -54.99
C ALA A 152 16.37 -25.07 -56.19
N LEU A 153 15.77 -24.02 -56.75
CA LEU A 153 15.21 -24.02 -58.09
C LEU A 153 16.28 -23.53 -59.08
N GLU A 154 16.96 -24.46 -59.75
CA GLU A 154 17.50 -24.35 -61.12
C GLU A 154 17.56 -25.81 -61.63
N GLY A 155 17.03 -26.26 -62.77
CA GLY A 155 16.58 -25.57 -63.97
C GLY A 155 17.38 -26.06 -65.19
N VAL A 156 17.20 -27.33 -65.63
CA VAL A 156 17.27 -27.80 -67.04
C VAL A 156 16.38 -29.03 -67.19
#